data_AF-A0A7Y0WA96-F1
#
_entry.id   AF-A0A7Y0WA96-F1
#
_cell.length_a   1.000
_cell.length_b   1.000
_cell.length_c   1.000
_cell.angle_alpha   90.00
_cell.angle_beta   90.00
_cell.angle_gamma   90.00
#
_symmetry.space_group_name_H-M   'P 1'
#
loop_
_entity.id
_entity.type
_entity.pdbx_description
1 polymer ?
#
loop_
_entity_poly.entity_id
_entity_poly.type
_entity_poly.pdbx_seq_one_letter_code
_entity_poly.pdbx_strand_id
1 'polypeptide(L)'
;MKVSQAERDASAEMADWLGFLRKAKRVTLQSIAEAHATQRSNLSAFITSRGTTRNISMEKVRGVLFDLGLLDGGMLAPGLHRWDVDSEMVDAFCELLVKSDVEKGFVLKLGSGYRVFMVVEVCETIVVFASLPGDVAEQLNDRLSQIVERLTEIDLDRAGDSRIQALWQTPDDQAVLGNLKALWAHGT
;
A
#
# COMPACT_ATOMS: atom_id res chain seq x y z
N MET A 1 -27.00 -2.02 22.34
CA MET A 1 -26.56 -3.23 21.61
C MET A 1 -25.09 -3.47 21.94
N LYS A 2 -24.70 -4.67 22.41
CA LYS A 2 -23.29 -5.01 22.61
C LYS A 2 -22.66 -5.24 21.24
N VAL A 3 -21.54 -4.58 20.97
CA VAL A 3 -20.81 -4.77 19.71
C VAL A 3 -20.04 -6.08 19.78
N SER A 4 -20.20 -6.87 18.72
CA SER A 4 -19.57 -8.17 18.57
C SER A 4 -18.05 -8.04 18.46
N GLN A 5 -17.33 -9.14 18.70
CA GLN A 5 -15.88 -9.16 18.50
C GLN A 5 -15.52 -8.91 17.04
N ALA A 6 -16.26 -9.52 16.10
CA ALA A 6 -16.07 -9.33 14.66
C ALA A 6 -16.18 -7.85 14.22
N GLU A 7 -17.13 -7.09 14.78
CA GLU A 7 -17.24 -5.65 14.48
C GLU A 7 -16.07 -4.84 15.06
N ARG A 8 -15.50 -5.27 16.20
CA ARG A 8 -14.31 -4.63 16.78
C ARG A 8 -13.08 -4.90 15.93
N ASP A 9 -12.91 -6.15 15.49
CA ASP A 9 -11.79 -6.57 14.66
C ASP A 9 -11.83 -5.84 13.31
N ALA A 10 -12.99 -5.77 12.66
CA ALA A 10 -13.19 -5.01 11.43
C ALA A 10 -12.90 -3.50 11.63
N SER A 11 -13.28 -2.93 12.77
CA SER A 11 -13.00 -1.52 13.06
C SER A 11 -11.51 -1.25 13.32
N ALA A 12 -10.80 -2.18 13.96
CA ALA A 12 -9.37 -2.08 14.16
C ALA A 12 -8.63 -2.17 12.83
N GLU A 13 -9.02 -3.12 11.99
CA GLU A 13 -8.45 -3.32 10.66
C GLU A 13 -8.63 -2.07 9.77
N MET A 14 -9.83 -1.48 9.74
CA MET A 14 -10.07 -0.23 9.01
C MET A 14 -9.25 0.94 9.55
N ALA A 15 -9.00 1.00 10.87
CA ALA A 15 -8.17 2.04 11.47
C ALA A 15 -6.70 1.89 11.06
N ASP A 16 -6.20 0.65 11.02
CA ASP A 16 -4.83 0.33 10.61
C ASP A 16 -4.62 0.66 9.12
N TRP A 17 -5.54 0.24 8.23
CA TRP A 17 -5.48 0.59 6.80
C TRP A 17 -5.59 2.08 6.55
N LEU A 18 -6.48 2.79 7.24
CA LEU A 18 -6.58 4.24 7.12
C LEU A 18 -5.27 4.90 7.53
N GLY A 19 -4.67 4.44 8.64
CA GLY A 19 -3.38 4.92 9.13
C GLY A 19 -2.25 4.70 8.12
N PHE A 20 -2.19 3.52 7.51
CA PHE A 20 -1.23 3.15 6.47
C PHE A 20 -1.44 3.93 5.18
N LEU A 21 -2.60 3.79 4.52
CA LEU A 21 -2.85 4.31 3.18
C LEU A 21 -2.70 5.83 3.09
N ARG A 22 -3.12 6.56 4.13
CA ARG A 22 -2.95 8.02 4.15
C ARG A 22 -1.49 8.44 4.21
N LYS A 23 -0.63 7.69 4.93
CA LYS A 23 0.81 7.94 4.95
C LYS A 23 1.45 7.53 3.62
N ALA A 24 1.15 6.32 3.16
CA ALA A 24 1.65 5.74 1.91
C ALA A 24 1.37 6.63 0.68
N LYS A 25 0.18 7.22 0.61
CA LYS A 25 -0.24 8.17 -0.44
C LYS A 25 0.07 9.63 -0.13
N ARG A 26 0.73 9.93 1.00
CA ARG A 26 1.04 11.29 1.48
C ARG A 26 -0.19 12.21 1.58
N VAL A 27 -1.34 11.64 1.92
CA VAL A 27 -2.61 12.36 2.11
C VAL A 27 -2.74 12.77 3.59
N THR A 28 -3.04 14.04 3.83
CA THR A 28 -3.19 14.54 5.19
C THR A 28 -4.54 14.19 5.78
N LEU A 29 -4.63 14.05 7.10
CA LEU A 29 -5.93 13.90 7.78
C LEU A 29 -6.83 15.13 7.58
N GLN A 30 -6.25 16.31 7.33
CA GLN A 30 -7.00 17.54 7.11
C GLN A 30 -7.72 17.49 5.75
N SER A 31 -7.01 17.12 4.68
CA SER A 31 -7.61 16.99 3.34
C SER A 31 -8.69 15.91 3.29
N ILE A 32 -8.49 14.78 4.01
CA ILE A 32 -9.53 13.75 4.16
C ILE A 32 -10.74 14.31 4.91
N ALA A 33 -10.51 15.05 6.00
CA ALA A 33 -11.58 15.61 6.80
C ALA A 33 -12.47 16.57 5.99
N GLU A 34 -11.85 17.40 5.16
CA GLU A 34 -12.53 18.32 4.25
C GLU A 34 -13.35 17.58 3.18
N ALA A 35 -12.76 16.59 2.51
CA ALA A 35 -13.43 15.82 1.45
C ALA A 35 -14.65 15.04 1.95
N HIS A 36 -14.61 14.51 3.18
CA HIS A 36 -15.66 13.65 3.72
C HIS A 36 -16.55 14.33 4.78
N ALA A 37 -16.49 15.66 4.89
CA ALA A 37 -17.25 16.43 5.87
C ALA A 37 -17.17 15.85 7.29
N THR A 38 -15.94 15.68 7.80
CA THR A 38 -15.65 15.23 9.17
C THR A 38 -14.60 16.13 9.82
N GLN A 39 -14.19 15.80 11.05
CA GLN A 39 -13.14 16.52 11.74
C GLN A 39 -11.84 15.72 11.70
N ARG A 40 -10.71 16.42 11.51
CA ARG A 40 -9.36 15.84 11.59
C ARG A 40 -9.14 15.10 12.92
N SER A 41 -9.62 15.67 14.03
CA SER A 41 -9.59 15.07 15.36
C SER A 41 -10.31 13.73 15.42
N ASN A 42 -11.43 13.59 14.69
CA ASN A 42 -12.18 12.34 14.66
C ASN A 42 -11.39 11.23 13.98
N LEU A 43 -10.85 11.50 12.80
CA LEU A 43 -9.99 10.56 12.07
C LEU A 43 -8.74 10.19 12.89
N SER A 44 -8.09 11.19 13.49
CA SER A 44 -6.90 10.96 14.31
C SER A 44 -7.20 10.03 15.48
N ALA A 45 -8.28 10.31 16.24
CA ALA A 45 -8.66 9.49 17.39
C ALA A 45 -9.15 8.10 16.96
N PHE A 46 -9.80 7.96 15.81
CA PHE A 46 -10.17 6.66 15.25
C PHE A 46 -8.92 5.80 14.98
N ILE A 47 -7.91 6.37 14.31
CA ILE A 47 -6.64 5.68 14.02
C ILE A 47 -5.88 5.34 15.30
N THR A 48 -5.63 6.32 16.17
CA THR A 48 -4.80 6.11 17.37
C THR A 48 -5.43 5.15 18.38
N SER A 49 -6.76 5.06 18.39
CA SER A 49 -7.50 4.14 19.26
C SER A 49 -7.77 2.78 18.62
N ARG A 50 -7.21 2.51 17.43
CA ARG A 50 -7.49 1.30 16.62
C ARG A 50 -8.99 1.00 16.50
N GLY A 51 -9.75 2.03 16.14
CA GLY A 51 -11.19 1.94 15.92
C GLY A 51 -12.06 1.80 17.18
N THR A 52 -11.48 1.84 18.38
CA THR A 52 -12.27 1.74 19.62
C THR A 52 -13.08 3.01 19.91
N THR A 53 -12.60 4.17 19.46
CA THR A 53 -13.32 5.45 19.58
C THR A 53 -14.38 5.60 18.49
N ARG A 54 -15.64 5.83 18.89
CA ARG A 54 -16.80 5.93 17.98
C ARG A 54 -17.21 7.37 17.69
N ASN A 55 -16.28 8.14 17.15
CA ASN A 55 -16.47 9.56 16.80
C ASN A 55 -16.61 9.81 15.29
N ILE A 56 -16.55 8.74 14.49
CA ILE A 56 -16.81 8.73 13.05
C ILE A 56 -17.66 7.50 12.69
N SER A 57 -18.59 7.64 11.74
CA SER A 57 -19.39 6.50 11.28
C SER A 57 -18.56 5.55 10.41
N MET A 58 -18.85 4.24 10.49
CA MET A 58 -18.13 3.24 9.70
C MET A 58 -18.34 3.43 8.20
N GLU A 59 -19.53 3.85 7.79
CA GLU A 59 -19.82 4.23 6.40
C GLU A 59 -18.87 5.31 5.89
N LYS A 60 -18.61 6.32 6.72
CA LYS A 60 -17.68 7.40 6.37
C LYS A 60 -16.24 6.90 6.30
N VAL A 61 -15.82 6.04 7.22
CA VAL A 61 -14.50 5.39 7.18
C VAL A 61 -14.33 4.56 5.91
N ARG A 62 -15.36 3.80 5.50
CA ARG A 62 -15.35 3.05 4.23
C ARG A 62 -15.25 3.97 3.02
N GLY A 63 -16.00 5.07 3.00
CA GLY A 63 -15.89 6.06 1.93
C GLY A 63 -14.48 6.65 1.81
N VAL A 64 -13.83 6.95 2.95
CA VAL A 64 -12.43 7.40 2.96
C VAL A 64 -11.49 6.31 2.41
N LEU A 65 -11.64 5.07 2.86
CA LEU A 65 -10.80 3.95 2.41
C LEU A 65 -10.99 3.70 0.90
N PHE A 66 -12.21 3.82 0.40
CA PHE A 66 -12.52 3.73 -1.03
C PHE A 66 -11.79 4.79 -1.85
N ASP A 67 -11.81 6.05 -1.42
CA ASP A 67 -11.07 7.13 -2.09
C ASP A 67 -9.55 6.94 -2.00
N LEU A 68 -9.08 6.26 -0.94
CA LEU A 68 -7.70 5.82 -0.81
C LEU A 68 -7.38 4.54 -1.62
N GLY A 69 -8.35 4.00 -2.38
CA GLY A 69 -8.15 2.89 -3.30
C GLY A 69 -8.37 1.51 -2.68
N LEU A 70 -9.17 1.41 -1.62
CA LEU A 70 -9.51 0.16 -0.94
C LEU A 70 -11.01 -0.13 -1.03
N LEU A 71 -11.35 -1.28 -1.61
CA LEU A 71 -12.73 -1.77 -1.72
C LEU A 71 -13.24 -2.32 -0.39
N ASP A 72 -14.56 -2.49 -0.30
CA ASP A 72 -15.20 -3.18 0.81
C ASP A 72 -14.60 -4.60 0.96
N GLY A 73 -14.25 -4.95 2.20
CA GLY A 73 -13.57 -6.21 2.52
C GLY A 73 -12.05 -6.12 2.60
N GLY A 74 -11.44 -4.98 2.22
CA GLY A 74 -10.00 -4.77 2.36
C GLY A 74 -9.17 -5.18 1.15
N MET A 75 -9.80 -5.29 -0.01
CA MET A 75 -9.13 -5.54 -1.30
C MET A 75 -8.72 -4.22 -1.93
N LEU A 76 -7.61 -4.19 -2.66
CA LEU A 76 -7.25 -3.03 -3.45
C LEU A 76 -8.20 -2.82 -4.64
N ALA A 77 -8.49 -1.55 -4.93
CA ALA A 77 -9.24 -1.17 -6.13
C ALA A 77 -8.35 -1.32 -7.38
N PRO A 78 -8.91 -1.67 -8.56
CA PRO A 78 -8.16 -1.75 -9.82
C PRO A 78 -7.36 -0.49 -10.15
N GLY A 79 -6.19 -0.67 -10.75
CA GLY A 79 -5.32 0.42 -11.18
C GLY A 79 -3.93 0.40 -10.54
N LEU A 80 -3.24 1.54 -10.62
CA LEU A 80 -1.90 1.73 -10.11
C LEU A 80 -1.93 2.33 -8.69
N HIS A 81 -1.24 1.69 -7.76
CA HIS A 81 -1.03 2.17 -6.40
C HIS A 81 0.44 2.50 -6.18
N ARG A 82 0.75 3.79 -6.01
CA ARG A 82 2.10 4.27 -5.74
C ARG A 82 2.26 4.66 -4.29
N TRP A 83 3.10 3.93 -3.57
CA TRP A 83 3.23 4.07 -2.12
C TRP A 83 4.66 4.33 -1.69
N ASP A 84 4.83 5.33 -0.83
CA ASP A 84 6.07 5.52 -0.08
C ASP A 84 5.92 4.83 1.28
N VAL A 85 6.68 3.77 1.54
CA VAL A 85 6.50 2.89 2.69
C VAL A 85 7.72 2.97 3.59
N ASP A 86 7.60 3.66 4.73
CA ASP A 86 8.62 3.71 5.79
C ASP A 86 8.66 2.40 6.59
N SER A 87 9.73 2.18 7.36
CA SER A 87 9.97 0.93 8.11
C SER A 87 8.85 0.57 9.08
N GLU A 88 8.19 1.56 9.70
CA GLU A 88 7.05 1.35 10.61
C GLU A 88 5.77 0.89 9.90
N MET A 89 5.71 1.01 8.58
CA MET A 89 4.55 0.67 7.76
C MET A 89 4.66 -0.70 7.08
N VAL A 90 5.83 -1.36 7.17
CA VAL A 90 6.12 -2.61 6.45
C VAL A 90 5.12 -3.71 6.80
N ASP A 91 4.79 -3.89 8.08
CA ASP A 91 3.85 -4.95 8.48
C ASP A 91 2.44 -4.71 7.89
N ALA A 92 1.90 -3.49 8.01
CA ALA A 92 0.59 -3.14 7.44
C ALA A 92 0.57 -3.23 5.90
N PHE A 93 1.69 -2.88 5.26
CA PHE A 93 1.87 -3.02 3.84
C PHE A 93 1.81 -4.48 3.40
N CYS A 94 2.58 -5.36 4.05
CA CYS A 94 2.58 -6.79 3.77
C CYS A 94 1.21 -7.43 4.03
N GLU A 95 0.55 -7.09 5.14
CA GLU A 95 -0.79 -7.58 5.46
C GLU A 95 -1.81 -7.24 4.36
N LEU A 96 -1.77 -6.00 3.85
CA LEU A 96 -2.67 -5.57 2.78
C LEU A 96 -2.39 -6.31 1.46
N LEU A 97 -1.12 -6.56 1.15
CA LEU A 97 -0.74 -7.33 -0.02
C LEU A 97 -1.17 -8.79 0.09
N VAL A 98 -0.95 -9.45 1.23
CA VAL A 98 -1.45 -10.81 1.51
C VAL A 98 -2.95 -10.87 1.30
N LYS A 99 -3.68 -9.90 1.87
CA LYS A 99 -5.13 -9.87 1.78
C LYS A 99 -5.63 -9.67 0.35
N SER A 100 -4.87 -8.95 -0.46
CA SER A 100 -5.25 -8.65 -1.84
C SER A 100 -4.95 -9.79 -2.82
N ASP A 101 -4.30 -10.88 -2.40
CA ASP A 101 -3.91 -12.04 -3.23
C ASP A 101 -2.88 -11.69 -4.33
N VAL A 102 -1.64 -11.43 -3.89
CA VAL A 102 -0.50 -11.16 -4.79
C VAL A 102 -0.23 -12.35 -5.71
N GLU A 103 -0.18 -12.08 -7.01
CA GLU A 103 0.06 -13.08 -8.06
C GLU A 103 1.54 -13.21 -8.40
N LYS A 104 2.24 -12.07 -8.52
CA LYS A 104 3.67 -12.01 -8.82
C LYS A 104 4.24 -10.64 -8.49
N GLY A 105 5.55 -10.57 -8.36
CA GLY A 105 6.23 -9.29 -8.24
C GLY A 105 7.74 -9.35 -8.25
N PHE A 106 8.31 -8.16 -8.19
CA PHE A 106 9.75 -7.93 -8.19
C PHE A 106 10.14 -7.06 -7.02
N VAL A 107 11.24 -7.40 -6.38
CA VAL A 107 11.96 -6.53 -5.44
C VAL A 107 13.22 -6.05 -6.16
N LEU A 108 13.23 -4.78 -6.51
CA LEU A 108 14.29 -4.11 -7.27
C LEU A 108 15.23 -3.39 -6.29
N LYS A 109 16.41 -3.97 -6.05
CA LYS A 109 17.42 -3.40 -5.17
C LYS A 109 18.25 -2.38 -5.93
N LEU A 110 18.28 -1.14 -5.42
CA LEU A 110 19.15 -0.11 -6.00
C LEU A 110 20.60 -0.40 -5.63
N GLY A 111 21.52 -0.15 -6.56
CA GLY A 111 22.96 -0.29 -6.31
C GLY A 111 23.48 0.61 -5.17
N SER A 112 22.75 1.66 -4.82
CA SER A 112 23.06 2.53 -3.66
C SER A 112 22.74 1.92 -2.30
N GLY A 113 21.89 0.90 -2.23
CA GLY A 113 21.44 0.27 -0.98
C GLY A 113 20.53 1.14 -0.10
N TYR A 114 20.21 2.38 -0.47
CA TYR A 114 19.37 3.27 0.36
C TYR A 114 17.88 2.99 0.23
N ARG A 115 17.44 2.47 -0.92
CA ARG A 115 16.03 2.17 -1.18
C ARG A 115 15.89 0.89 -1.98
N VAL A 116 14.73 0.26 -1.82
CA VAL A 116 14.23 -0.82 -2.65
C VAL A 116 12.93 -0.36 -3.30
N PHE A 117 12.68 -0.81 -4.51
CA PHE A 117 11.36 -0.69 -5.11
C PHE A 117 10.71 -2.06 -5.18
N MET A 118 9.44 -2.13 -4.81
CA MET A 118 8.66 -3.34 -5.04
C MET A 118 7.58 -3.07 -6.08
N VAL A 119 7.44 -4.00 -7.02
CA VAL A 119 6.40 -3.97 -8.04
C VAL A 119 5.63 -5.28 -7.94
N VAL A 120 4.37 -5.25 -7.53
CA VAL A 120 3.53 -6.47 -7.47
C VAL A 120 2.29 -6.32 -8.34
N GLU A 121 1.90 -7.42 -8.97
CA GLU A 121 0.63 -7.60 -9.64
C GLU A 121 -0.33 -8.34 -8.71
N VAL A 122 -1.56 -7.87 -8.70
CA VAL A 122 -2.65 -8.41 -7.91
C VAL A 122 -3.88 -8.52 -8.83
N CYS A 123 -4.48 -9.70 -8.91
CA CYS A 123 -5.68 -9.98 -9.71
C CYS A 123 -5.64 -9.40 -11.15
N GLU A 124 -4.50 -9.49 -11.86
CA GLU A 124 -4.23 -8.99 -13.24
C GLU A 124 -4.45 -7.48 -13.54
N THR A 125 -5.14 -6.78 -12.64
CA THR A 125 -5.72 -5.45 -12.87
C THR A 125 -5.20 -4.41 -11.88
N ILE A 126 -4.53 -4.86 -10.81
CA ILE A 126 -3.98 -4.02 -9.76
C ILE A 126 -2.46 -4.14 -9.82
N VAL A 127 -1.80 -2.98 -9.83
CA VAL A 127 -0.35 -2.89 -9.78
C VAL A 127 0.02 -2.03 -8.58
N VAL A 128 0.81 -2.58 -7.67
CA VAL A 128 1.40 -1.79 -6.59
C VAL A 128 2.85 -1.54 -6.92
N PHE A 129 3.23 -0.26 -6.96
CA PHE A 129 4.59 0.21 -7.10
C PHE A 129 4.97 0.93 -5.81
N ALA A 130 5.77 0.29 -4.98
CA ALA A 130 6.14 0.79 -3.66
C ALA A 130 7.62 1.16 -3.61
N SER A 131 7.94 2.24 -2.90
CA SER A 131 9.31 2.63 -2.58
C SER A 131 9.54 2.47 -1.10
N LEU A 132 10.56 1.69 -0.73
CA LEU A 132 10.83 1.28 0.65
C LEU A 132 12.28 1.58 1.06
N PRO A 133 12.58 1.72 2.36
CA PRO A 133 13.93 1.76 2.89
C PRO A 133 14.76 0.53 2.49
N GLY A 134 16.05 0.73 2.22
CA GLY A 134 16.95 -0.33 1.77
C GLY A 134 17.11 -1.51 2.74
N ASP A 135 16.98 -1.22 4.05
CA ASP A 135 17.16 -2.18 5.15
C ASP A 135 15.95 -3.09 5.39
N VAL A 136 14.79 -2.81 4.76
CA VAL A 136 13.59 -3.64 4.94
C VAL A 136 13.46 -4.77 3.93
N ALA A 137 14.39 -4.91 2.97
CA ALA A 137 14.32 -5.94 1.94
C ALA A 137 14.22 -7.37 2.51
N GLU A 138 15.04 -7.69 3.52
CA GLU A 138 15.01 -9.01 4.18
C GLU A 138 13.68 -9.22 4.93
N GLN A 139 13.19 -8.20 5.64
CA GLN A 139 11.90 -8.26 6.34
C GLN A 139 10.73 -8.46 5.35
N LEU A 140 10.77 -7.82 4.18
CA LEU A 140 9.76 -8.02 3.14
C LEU A 140 9.74 -9.46 2.66
N ASN A 141 10.91 -10.05 2.38
CA ASN A 141 11.00 -11.44 1.97
C ASN A 141 10.48 -12.39 3.04
N ASP A 142 10.83 -12.18 4.31
CA ASP A 142 10.36 -13.02 5.41
C ASP A 142 8.84 -12.91 5.61
N ARG A 143 8.28 -11.70 5.50
CA ARG A 143 6.83 -11.48 5.67
C ARG A 143 6.02 -11.94 4.48
N LEU A 144 6.55 -11.75 3.28
CA LEU A 144 5.94 -12.20 2.04
C LEU A 144 6.29 -13.67 1.75
N SER A 145 7.15 -14.31 2.56
CA SER A 145 7.59 -15.73 2.45
C SER A 145 6.42 -16.71 2.27
N GLN A 146 5.26 -16.36 2.83
CA GLN A 146 4.01 -17.12 2.77
C GLN A 146 3.28 -17.02 1.41
N ILE A 147 3.67 -16.06 0.58
CA ILE A 147 3.18 -15.78 -0.78
C ILE A 147 4.34 -15.80 -1.81
N VAL A 148 5.56 -16.14 -1.38
CA VAL A 148 6.87 -15.75 -1.96
C VAL A 148 7.37 -16.56 -3.12
N GLU A 149 6.76 -17.70 -3.46
CA GLU A 149 7.10 -18.40 -4.71
C GLU A 149 6.93 -17.49 -5.96
N ARG A 150 6.33 -16.31 -5.77
CA ARG A 150 5.92 -15.33 -6.75
C ARG A 150 6.75 -14.04 -6.74
N LEU A 151 7.70 -13.85 -5.83
CA LEU A 151 8.55 -12.64 -5.77
C LEU A 151 9.97 -12.92 -6.23
N THR A 152 10.46 -12.14 -7.19
CA THR A 152 11.84 -12.23 -7.71
C THR A 152 12.65 -11.01 -7.30
N GLU A 153 13.82 -11.23 -6.70
CA GLU A 153 14.78 -10.16 -6.41
C GLU A 153 15.65 -9.87 -7.62
N ILE A 154 15.84 -8.58 -7.90
CA ILE A 154 16.65 -8.09 -9.01
C ILE A 154 17.55 -6.97 -8.51
N ASP A 155 18.86 -7.20 -8.56
CA ASP A 155 19.85 -6.15 -8.36
C ASP A 155 19.94 -5.30 -9.63
N LEU A 156 19.66 -4.02 -9.51
CA LEU A 156 19.68 -3.10 -10.64
C LEU A 156 21.11 -2.58 -10.87
N ASP A 157 21.49 -2.52 -12.16
CA ASP A 157 22.67 -1.77 -12.56
C ASP A 157 22.38 -0.25 -12.54
N ARG A 158 23.41 0.56 -12.80
CA ARG A 158 23.27 2.03 -12.78
C ARG A 158 22.20 2.56 -13.75
N ALA A 159 21.98 1.87 -14.87
CA ALA A 159 20.97 2.26 -15.85
C ALA A 159 19.56 1.90 -15.36
N GLY A 160 19.40 0.70 -14.80
CA GLY A 160 18.20 0.23 -14.13
C GLY A 160 17.80 1.14 -12.96
N ASP A 161 18.76 1.50 -12.10
CA ASP A 161 18.59 2.46 -11.00
C ASP A 161 18.01 3.78 -11.50
N SER A 162 18.61 4.34 -12.54
CA SER A 162 18.17 5.62 -13.11
C SER A 162 16.78 5.51 -13.71
N ARG A 163 16.49 4.39 -14.38
CA ARG A 163 15.19 4.13 -15.03
C ARG A 163 14.07 3.96 -14.02
N ILE A 164 14.26 3.16 -12.97
CA ILE A 164 13.20 2.94 -11.97
C ILE A 164 12.93 4.20 -11.16
N GLN A 165 13.96 4.99 -10.85
CA GLN A 165 13.80 6.29 -10.19
C GLN A 165 13.07 7.30 -11.09
N ALA A 166 13.41 7.38 -12.38
CA ALA A 166 12.68 8.24 -13.32
C ALA A 166 11.21 7.82 -13.44
N LEU A 167 10.94 6.50 -13.49
CA LEU A 167 9.59 5.97 -13.50
C LEU A 167 8.84 6.33 -12.21
N TRP A 168 9.50 6.21 -11.05
CA TRP A 168 8.96 6.62 -9.74
C TRP A 168 8.66 8.11 -9.64
N GLN A 169 9.32 8.98 -10.42
CA GLN A 169 9.05 10.42 -10.45
C GLN A 169 8.08 10.83 -11.57
N THR A 170 7.70 9.91 -12.45
CA THR A 170 6.81 10.21 -13.58
C THR A 170 5.40 10.52 -13.06
N PRO A 171 4.78 11.67 -13.39
CA PRO A 171 3.44 12.00 -12.87
C PRO A 171 2.29 11.23 -13.54
N ASP A 172 2.48 10.79 -14.78
CA ASP A 172 1.45 10.08 -15.55
C ASP A 172 1.38 8.61 -15.13
N ASP A 173 0.37 8.28 -14.33
CA ASP A 173 0.14 6.92 -13.85
C ASP A 173 -0.18 5.91 -14.96
N GLN A 174 -0.74 6.33 -16.10
CA GLN A 174 -0.97 5.43 -17.23
C GLN A 174 0.34 5.07 -17.92
N ALA A 175 1.22 6.06 -18.12
CA ALA A 175 2.57 5.81 -18.62
C ALA A 175 3.38 4.91 -17.67
N VAL A 176 3.27 5.13 -16.36
CA VAL A 176 3.93 4.29 -15.35
C VAL A 176 3.42 2.85 -15.42
N LEU A 177 2.09 2.67 -15.40
CA LEU A 177 1.44 1.36 -15.46
C LEU A 177 1.85 0.59 -16.73
N GLY A 178 1.84 1.24 -17.89
CA GLY A 178 2.27 0.63 -19.15
C GLY A 178 3.73 0.16 -19.12
N ASN A 179 4.63 0.95 -18.52
CA ASN A 179 6.04 0.58 -18.36
C ASN A 179 6.22 -0.60 -17.38
N LEU A 180 5.50 -0.61 -16.26
CA LEU A 180 5.57 -1.70 -15.29
C LEU A 180 5.02 -3.00 -15.89
N LYS A 181 3.92 -2.94 -16.63
CA LYS A 181 3.38 -4.11 -17.34
C LYS A 181 4.34 -4.64 -18.41
N ALA A 182 5.08 -3.76 -19.08
CA ALA A 182 6.11 -4.18 -20.03
C ALA A 182 7.29 -4.91 -19.36
N LEU A 183 7.64 -4.59 -18.11
CA LEU A 183 8.64 -5.35 -17.34
C LEU A 183 8.21 -6.81 -17.17
N TRP A 184 6.93 -7.06 -16.91
CA TRP A 184 6.41 -8.43 -16.79
C TRP A 184 6.41 -9.20 -18.10
N ALA A 185 6.12 -8.54 -19.22
CA ALA A 185 6.08 -9.18 -20.54
C ALA A 185 7.46 -9.64 -21.05
N HIS A 186 8.54 -9.09 -20.51
CA HIS A 186 9.92 -9.41 -20.90
C HIS A 186 10.71 -10.20 -19.84
N GLY A 187 10.07 -10.54 -18.71
CA GLY A 187 10.68 -11.18 -17.55
C GLY A 187 10.36 -12.67 -17.37
N THR A 188 10.06 -13.40 -18.45
CA THR A 188 9.92 -14.87 -18.48
C THR A 188 10.93 -15.50 -19.41
#